data_AF-A0A829N923-F1
#
_entry.id   AF-A0A829N923-F1
#
_cell.length_a   1.000
_cell.length_b   1.000
_cell.length_c   1.000
_cell.angle_alpha   90.00
_cell.angle_beta   90.00
_cell.angle_gamma   90.00
#
_symmetry.space_group_name_H-M   'P 1'
#
loop_
_entity.id
_entity.type
_entity.pdbx_description
1 polymer ?
#
loop_
_entity_poly.entity_id
_entity_poly.type
_entity_poly.pdbx_seq_one_letter_code
_entity_poly.pdbx_strand_id
1 'polypeptide(L)'
;MAVATGKSFASRFGVHIAVLVFVAVWTVPTLGILVSSLRDKDQIIASGWWNSFSSSSQTEAGRMPPASAQVEKDGKFVLAGNIFGDGAARNISAFGVKSAAPTQYPAGTTADLGDGVTLQLNADGTFVMSSPKAFEGDRGQRVYYASSAPPKFTTDNYKTVLFSEGIGRSFINSLTVTIPATVIPILIAAFAAYALAWMRFPGRALLIATIIGLLVVPLQMSLIPLLKIYNGVGIFFGVPSKTYLGIWLAHTGFGLPFAIYLLRSYIAGLPREIMESARIDGASDFEIFVKIVLPLSFPVLASFAIFQFLWVWNDLLVAMVFLGTEGDQIVLTAKLNALLGSRGGDWEILTTSAFVTIIVPLIVFFSLQRYFVRGLLAGSVKGG
;
A
#
# COMPACT_ATOMS: atom_id res chain seq x y z
N MET A 1 30.30 25.99 35.57
CA MET A 1 29.26 26.66 34.77
C MET A 1 29.53 26.38 33.30
N ALA A 2 28.91 25.36 32.71
CA ALA A 2 28.96 25.13 31.28
C ALA A 2 27.74 25.81 30.66
N VAL A 3 27.99 26.78 29.78
CA VAL A 3 26.97 27.55 29.08
C VAL A 3 26.25 26.62 28.11
N ALA A 4 24.97 26.36 28.37
CA ALA A 4 24.08 25.74 27.40
C ALA A 4 23.86 26.73 26.26
N THR A 5 24.64 26.62 25.18
CA THR A 5 24.42 27.37 23.95
C THR A 5 23.10 26.93 23.33
N GLY A 6 22.04 27.70 23.57
CA GLY A 6 20.73 27.48 22.95
C GLY A 6 20.86 27.49 21.42
N LYS A 7 20.47 26.41 20.75
CA LYS A 7 20.47 26.32 19.28
C LYS A 7 19.79 27.56 18.69
N SER A 8 20.49 28.25 17.78
CA SER A 8 20.01 29.49 17.15
C SER A 8 18.66 29.28 16.47
N PHE A 9 17.86 30.36 16.35
CA PHE A 9 16.57 30.32 15.66
C PHE A 9 16.71 29.73 14.24
N ALA A 10 17.77 30.07 13.52
CA ALA A 10 18.08 29.53 12.19
C ALA A 10 18.33 28.01 12.21
N SER A 11 19.03 27.49 13.24
CA SER A 11 19.23 26.04 13.41
C SER A 11 17.90 25.32 13.69
N ARG A 12 17.04 25.88 14.54
CA ARG A 12 15.70 25.31 14.79
C ARG A 12 14.85 25.36 13.53
N PHE A 13 14.82 26.48 12.82
CA PHE A 13 14.06 26.63 11.59
C PHE A 13 14.51 25.65 10.50
N GLY A 14 15.82 25.47 10.32
CA GLY A 14 16.39 24.49 9.40
C GLY A 14 15.96 23.04 9.73
N VAL A 15 15.93 22.68 11.02
CA VAL A 15 15.44 21.36 11.46
C VAL A 15 13.95 21.20 11.14
N HIS A 16 13.10 22.20 11.41
CA HIS A 16 11.67 22.09 11.12
C HIS A 16 11.41 21.95 9.61
N ILE A 17 12.12 22.70 8.76
CA ILE A 17 12.04 22.54 7.31
C ILE A 17 12.46 21.14 6.89
N ALA A 18 13.59 20.64 7.41
CA ALA A 18 14.06 19.29 7.07
C ALA A 18 13.02 18.22 7.47
N VAL A 19 12.41 18.36 8.65
CA VAL A 19 11.32 17.46 9.09
C VAL A 19 10.10 17.59 8.18
N LEU A 20 9.67 18.81 7.82
CA LEU A 20 8.53 19.02 6.92
C LEU A 20 8.77 18.42 5.54
N VAL A 21 9.97 18.61 4.97
CA VAL A 21 10.35 18.00 3.69
C VAL A 21 10.31 16.48 3.80
N PHE A 22 10.85 15.92 4.89
CA PHE A 22 10.81 14.48 5.12
C PHE A 22 9.37 13.96 5.20
N VAL A 23 8.51 14.63 5.99
CA VAL A 23 7.08 14.29 6.09
C VAL A 23 6.40 14.37 4.72
N ALA A 24 6.68 15.41 3.93
CA ALA A 24 6.10 15.58 2.60
C ALA A 24 6.52 14.45 1.65
N VAL A 25 7.80 14.09 1.63
CA VAL A 25 8.33 12.99 0.79
C VAL A 25 7.63 11.66 1.07
N TRP A 26 7.27 11.38 2.33
CA TRP A 26 6.56 10.16 2.70
C TRP A 26 5.02 10.26 2.57
N THR A 27 4.45 11.43 2.78
CA THR A 27 2.98 11.62 2.79
C THR A 27 2.41 11.77 1.38
N VAL A 28 3.12 12.46 0.48
CA VAL A 28 2.63 12.76 -0.87
C VAL A 28 2.38 11.49 -1.70
N PRO A 29 3.25 10.48 -1.72
CA PRO A 29 2.96 9.22 -2.43
C PRO A 29 1.75 8.49 -1.85
N THR A 30 1.60 8.48 -0.53
CA THR A 30 0.45 7.85 0.16
C THR A 30 -0.86 8.56 -0.20
N LEU A 31 -0.85 9.90 -0.24
CA LEU A 31 -1.98 10.70 -0.71
C LEU A 31 -2.28 10.42 -2.18
N GLY A 32 -1.25 10.30 -3.02
CA GLY A 32 -1.42 9.97 -4.43
C GLY A 32 -2.07 8.60 -4.65
N ILE A 33 -1.70 7.60 -3.83
CA ILE A 33 -2.35 6.28 -3.84
C ILE A 33 -3.81 6.38 -3.38
N LEU A 34 -4.11 7.12 -2.31
CA LEU A 34 -5.49 7.35 -1.83
C LEU A 34 -6.36 8.04 -2.89
N VAL A 35 -5.84 9.08 -3.54
CA VAL A 35 -6.57 9.76 -4.60
C VAL A 35 -6.77 8.83 -5.79
N SER A 36 -5.74 8.07 -6.17
CA SER A 36 -5.82 7.13 -7.29
C SER A 36 -6.76 5.96 -7.04
N SER A 37 -6.94 5.51 -5.80
CA SER A 37 -7.87 4.42 -5.49
C SER A 37 -9.33 4.81 -5.66
N LEU A 38 -9.64 6.12 -5.66
CA LEU A 38 -10.98 6.66 -5.87
C LEU A 38 -11.27 7.03 -7.33
N ARG A 39 -10.33 6.77 -8.25
CA ARG A 39 -10.47 7.12 -9.68
C ARG A 39 -10.87 5.90 -10.50
N ASP A 40 -11.63 6.12 -11.57
CA ASP A 40 -11.91 5.06 -12.52
C ASP A 40 -10.72 4.79 -13.47
N LYS A 41 -10.82 3.68 -14.20
CA LYS A 41 -9.80 3.21 -15.16
C LYS A 41 -9.39 4.28 -16.16
N ASP A 42 -10.37 4.93 -16.77
CA ASP A 42 -10.15 5.89 -17.85
C ASP A 42 -9.38 7.11 -17.31
N GLN A 43 -9.72 7.58 -16.11
CA GLN A 43 -9.02 8.69 -15.49
C GLN A 43 -7.58 8.38 -15.12
N ILE A 44 -7.31 7.20 -14.55
CA ILE A 44 -5.96 6.81 -14.14
C ILE A 44 -5.02 6.73 -15.34
N ILE A 45 -5.52 6.28 -16.49
CA ILE A 45 -4.75 6.24 -17.75
C ILE A 45 -4.56 7.65 -18.32
N ALA A 46 -5.59 8.51 -18.21
CA ALA A 46 -5.58 9.83 -18.83
C ALA A 46 -4.65 10.84 -18.14
N SER A 47 -4.47 10.76 -16.82
CA SER A 47 -3.68 11.76 -16.08
C SER A 47 -3.16 11.29 -14.74
N GLY A 48 -2.08 11.92 -14.27
CA GLY A 48 -1.57 11.76 -12.91
C GLY A 48 -2.58 12.19 -11.84
N TRP A 49 -2.44 11.63 -10.63
CA TRP A 49 -3.38 11.86 -9.53
C TRP A 49 -3.49 13.32 -9.09
N TRP A 50 -2.45 14.13 -9.30
CA TRP A 50 -2.47 15.57 -9.01
C TRP A 50 -3.48 16.36 -9.87
N ASN A 51 -3.93 15.79 -10.99
CA ASN A 51 -4.96 16.38 -11.86
C ASN A 51 -6.36 15.79 -11.61
N SER A 52 -6.56 14.99 -10.55
CA SER A 52 -7.83 14.30 -10.29
C SER A 52 -9.02 15.22 -10.02
N PHE A 53 -8.76 16.47 -9.62
CA PHE A 53 -9.79 17.49 -9.36
C PHE A 53 -10.03 18.42 -10.55
N SER A 54 -9.25 18.26 -11.63
CA SER A 54 -9.40 19.01 -12.88
C SER A 54 -9.99 18.12 -13.97
N SER A 55 -10.55 18.73 -15.01
CA SER A 55 -10.94 17.98 -16.21
C SER A 55 -9.69 17.39 -16.86
N SER A 56 -9.79 16.12 -17.26
CA SER A 56 -8.71 15.43 -17.98
C SER A 56 -9.08 15.32 -19.45
N SER A 57 -8.10 15.54 -20.34
CA SER A 57 -8.31 15.35 -21.76
C SER A 57 -8.08 13.89 -22.13
N GLN A 58 -9.05 13.27 -22.78
CA GLN A 58 -8.96 11.90 -23.28
C GLN A 58 -9.09 11.90 -24.79
N THR A 59 -8.29 11.07 -25.45
CA THR A 59 -8.43 10.84 -26.89
C THR A 59 -9.45 9.75 -27.12
N GLU A 60 -10.57 10.11 -27.70
CA GLU A 60 -11.67 9.22 -28.05
C GLU A 60 -11.73 9.04 -29.57
N ALA A 61 -12.52 8.07 -30.04
CA ALA A 61 -12.78 7.90 -31.45
C ALA A 61 -14.28 7.77 -31.71
N GLY A 62 -14.82 8.68 -32.52
CA GLY A 62 -16.18 8.64 -33.02
C GLY A 62 -16.24 8.21 -34.48
N ARG A 63 -17.45 7.91 -34.94
CA ARG A 63 -17.74 7.72 -36.36
C ARG A 63 -18.79 8.71 -36.81
N MET A 64 -18.58 9.25 -37.99
CA MET A 64 -19.58 10.05 -38.67
C MET A 64 -20.72 9.16 -39.19
N PRO A 65 -21.87 9.76 -39.51
CA PRO A 65 -22.95 9.08 -40.21
C PRO A 65 -22.48 8.43 -41.51
N PRO A 66 -23.12 7.33 -41.93
CA PRO A 66 -22.83 6.68 -43.20
C PRO A 66 -23.20 7.58 -44.40
N ALA A 67 -22.75 7.19 -45.59
CA ALA A 67 -23.01 7.93 -46.82
C ALA A 67 -24.51 8.17 -47.10
N SER A 68 -25.40 7.30 -46.63
CA SER A 68 -26.85 7.45 -46.79
C SER A 68 -27.43 8.68 -46.08
N ALA A 69 -26.71 9.27 -45.12
CA ALA A 69 -27.12 10.48 -44.42
C ALA A 69 -26.65 11.79 -45.08
N GLN A 70 -25.98 11.71 -46.24
CA GLN A 70 -25.46 12.89 -46.93
C GLN A 70 -26.58 13.71 -47.58
N VAL A 71 -26.39 15.02 -47.63
CA VAL A 71 -27.29 15.96 -48.33
C VAL A 71 -26.49 16.73 -49.35
N GLU A 72 -27.05 16.92 -50.54
CA GLU A 72 -26.44 17.77 -51.56
C GLU A 72 -26.78 19.23 -51.28
N LYS A 73 -25.75 20.06 -51.13
CA LYS A 73 -25.89 21.50 -50.89
C LYS A 73 -24.80 22.25 -51.65
N ASP A 74 -25.20 23.25 -52.42
CA ASP A 74 -24.28 24.10 -53.21
C ASP A 74 -23.33 23.30 -54.12
N GLY A 75 -23.82 22.21 -54.73
CA GLY A 75 -23.07 21.33 -55.63
C GLY A 75 -22.03 20.45 -54.93
N LYS A 76 -22.11 20.30 -53.60
CA LYS A 76 -21.26 19.41 -52.80
C LYS A 76 -22.11 18.46 -51.97
N PHE A 77 -21.54 17.28 -51.67
CA PHE A 77 -22.12 16.34 -50.73
C PHE A 77 -21.66 16.68 -49.32
N VAL A 78 -22.61 16.87 -48.41
CA VAL A 78 -22.36 17.33 -47.05
C VAL A 78 -22.94 16.35 -46.04
N LEU A 79 -22.13 15.98 -45.05
CA LEU A 79 -22.52 15.27 -43.84
C LEU A 79 -22.39 16.23 -42.66
N ALA A 80 -23.44 16.39 -41.89
CA ALA A 80 -23.44 17.20 -40.69
C ALA A 80 -24.14 16.47 -39.53
N GLY A 81 -23.71 16.76 -38.31
CA GLY A 81 -24.29 16.16 -37.12
C GLY A 81 -23.49 16.50 -35.87
N ASN A 82 -23.72 15.74 -34.80
CA ASN A 82 -22.93 15.81 -33.58
C ASN A 82 -22.22 14.48 -33.33
N ILE A 83 -20.92 14.52 -33.08
CA ILE A 83 -20.09 13.33 -32.88
C ILE A 83 -20.44 12.58 -31.59
N PHE A 84 -21.07 13.25 -30.62
CA PHE A 84 -21.53 12.64 -29.36
C PHE A 84 -22.87 11.92 -29.50
N GLY A 85 -23.62 12.12 -30.59
CA GLY A 85 -24.98 11.59 -30.74
C GLY A 85 -25.89 12.01 -29.58
N ASP A 86 -26.56 11.05 -28.94
CA ASP A 86 -27.37 11.25 -27.73
C ASP A 86 -26.54 11.26 -26.43
N GLY A 87 -25.21 11.17 -26.53
CA GLY A 87 -24.29 11.19 -25.41
C GLY A 87 -24.17 12.57 -24.74
N ALA A 88 -23.60 12.60 -23.53
CA ALA A 88 -23.34 13.84 -22.82
C ALA A 88 -22.34 14.72 -23.59
N ALA A 89 -22.69 15.99 -23.83
CA ALA A 89 -21.81 16.95 -24.48
C ALA A 89 -20.50 17.14 -23.69
N ARG A 90 -19.37 17.09 -24.40
CA ARG A 90 -18.03 17.35 -23.86
C ARG A 90 -17.33 18.40 -24.71
N ASN A 91 -16.33 19.06 -24.13
CA ASN A 91 -15.57 20.05 -24.87
C ASN A 91 -14.43 19.38 -25.64
N ILE A 92 -14.40 19.55 -26.96
CA ILE A 92 -13.33 19.04 -27.83
C ILE A 92 -12.27 20.11 -28.00
N SER A 93 -11.00 19.78 -27.73
CA SER A 93 -9.87 20.70 -27.92
C SER A 93 -9.20 20.54 -29.29
N ALA A 94 -9.10 19.32 -29.79
CA ALA A 94 -8.45 18.98 -31.06
C ALA A 94 -8.98 17.66 -31.63
N PHE A 95 -8.75 17.43 -32.92
CA PHE A 95 -9.19 16.24 -33.64
C PHE A 95 -8.23 15.80 -34.74
N GLY A 96 -8.45 14.60 -35.28
CA GLY A 96 -7.66 14.01 -36.34
C GLY A 96 -8.35 12.82 -36.98
N VAL A 97 -8.03 12.51 -38.23
CA VAL A 97 -8.64 11.39 -38.98
C VAL A 97 -7.83 10.10 -38.94
N LYS A 98 -6.59 10.16 -38.42
CA LYS A 98 -5.68 9.02 -38.29
C LYS A 98 -5.39 8.75 -36.83
N SER A 99 -5.33 7.48 -36.44
CA SER A 99 -4.96 7.09 -35.06
C SER A 99 -3.56 7.54 -34.67
N ALA A 100 -2.63 7.66 -35.63
CA ALA A 100 -1.27 8.13 -35.41
C ALA A 100 -1.17 9.64 -35.14
N ALA A 101 -2.19 10.41 -35.51
CA ALA A 101 -2.23 11.87 -35.33
C ALA A 101 -3.66 12.29 -34.91
N PRO A 102 -4.12 11.89 -33.73
CA PRO A 102 -5.52 12.04 -33.32
C PRO A 102 -5.90 13.48 -32.92
N THR A 103 -4.92 14.36 -32.74
CA THR A 103 -5.08 15.77 -32.36
C THR A 103 -4.37 16.70 -33.35
N GLN A 104 -4.33 16.31 -34.63
CA GLN A 104 -3.62 17.04 -35.68
C GLN A 104 -4.19 18.45 -35.90
N TYR A 105 -5.50 18.62 -35.76
CA TYR A 105 -6.22 19.85 -36.07
C TYR A 105 -6.89 20.39 -34.80
N PRO A 106 -6.75 21.70 -34.47
CA PRO A 106 -7.50 22.31 -33.39
C PRO A 106 -9.01 22.28 -33.66
N ALA A 107 -9.83 22.14 -32.60
CA ALA A 107 -11.28 22.19 -32.75
C ALA A 107 -11.73 23.54 -33.36
N GLY A 108 -12.74 23.49 -34.23
CA GLY A 108 -13.26 24.63 -34.98
C GLY A 108 -12.49 24.94 -36.27
N THR A 109 -11.34 24.29 -36.53
CA THR A 109 -10.61 24.45 -37.79
C THR A 109 -11.09 23.46 -38.86
N THR A 110 -10.98 23.86 -40.13
CA THR A 110 -11.28 22.99 -41.28
C THR A 110 -10.03 22.21 -41.66
N ALA A 111 -10.09 20.90 -41.50
CA ALA A 111 -9.08 19.96 -41.97
C ALA A 111 -9.31 19.63 -43.45
N ASP A 112 -8.25 19.74 -44.25
CA ASP A 112 -8.23 19.21 -45.62
C ASP A 112 -7.77 17.74 -45.58
N LEU A 113 -8.61 16.86 -46.11
CA LEU A 113 -8.38 15.42 -46.14
C LEU A 113 -7.85 14.94 -47.50
N GLY A 114 -7.66 15.85 -48.46
CA GLY A 114 -7.31 15.54 -49.84
C GLY A 114 -8.53 15.38 -50.74
N ASP A 115 -8.32 15.43 -52.06
CA ASP A 115 -9.36 15.27 -53.09
C ASP A 115 -10.57 16.22 -52.96
N GLY A 116 -10.34 17.39 -52.33
CA GLY A 116 -11.37 18.39 -52.07
C GLY A 116 -12.30 18.05 -50.89
N VAL A 117 -12.00 16.99 -50.14
CA VAL A 117 -12.75 16.60 -48.94
C VAL A 117 -12.29 17.42 -47.75
N THR A 118 -13.22 18.13 -47.11
CA THR A 118 -12.95 18.94 -45.93
C THR A 118 -13.74 18.46 -44.73
N LEU A 119 -13.17 18.56 -43.54
CA LEU A 119 -13.82 18.24 -42.28
C LEU A 119 -13.58 19.34 -41.24
N GLN A 120 -14.65 19.86 -40.66
CA GLN A 120 -14.59 20.71 -39.48
C GLN A 120 -15.27 20.00 -38.31
N LEU A 121 -14.60 19.91 -37.16
CA LEU A 121 -15.18 19.44 -35.90
C LEU A 121 -15.04 20.55 -34.85
N ASN A 122 -16.16 21.01 -34.33
CA ASN A 122 -16.24 22.10 -33.37
C ASN A 122 -16.10 21.61 -31.92
N ALA A 123 -15.85 22.55 -31.02
CA ALA A 123 -15.63 22.28 -29.60
C ALA A 123 -16.85 21.64 -28.91
N ASP A 124 -18.06 21.90 -29.39
CA ASP A 124 -19.33 21.35 -28.88
C ASP A 124 -19.70 19.96 -29.47
N GLY A 125 -18.81 19.40 -30.30
CA GLY A 125 -19.02 18.12 -30.98
C GLY A 125 -19.78 18.21 -32.30
N THR A 126 -20.26 19.39 -32.69
CA THR A 126 -20.86 19.56 -34.02
C THR A 126 -19.80 19.44 -35.10
N PHE A 127 -20.12 18.76 -36.20
CA PHE A 127 -19.20 18.60 -37.32
C PHE A 127 -19.89 18.86 -38.66
N VAL A 128 -19.07 19.24 -39.64
CA VAL A 128 -19.46 19.35 -41.04
C VAL A 128 -18.34 18.74 -41.87
N MET A 129 -18.69 17.73 -42.68
CA MET A 129 -17.81 17.12 -43.66
C MET A 129 -18.38 17.39 -45.06
N SER A 130 -17.54 17.83 -45.98
CA SER A 130 -17.94 18.23 -47.33
C SER A 130 -17.03 17.56 -48.36
N SER A 131 -17.60 17.12 -49.48
CA SER A 131 -16.87 16.51 -50.58
C SER A 131 -17.46 16.92 -51.94
N PRO A 132 -16.64 17.12 -52.99
CA PRO A 132 -17.11 17.31 -54.35
C PRO A 132 -17.66 16.03 -54.98
N LYS A 133 -17.33 14.84 -54.42
CA LYS A 133 -17.85 13.53 -54.84
C LYS A 133 -18.77 12.96 -53.77
N ALA A 134 -19.77 12.18 -54.17
CA ALA A 134 -20.64 11.49 -53.23
C ALA A 134 -19.82 10.60 -52.28
N PHE A 135 -20.17 10.62 -50.99
CA PHE A 135 -19.59 9.66 -50.06
C PHE A 135 -20.13 8.26 -50.39
N GLU A 136 -19.30 7.23 -50.18
CA GLU A 136 -19.65 5.84 -50.44
C GLU A 136 -19.39 4.98 -49.19
N GLY A 137 -20.19 3.93 -49.02
CA GLY A 137 -20.01 2.91 -47.99
C GLY A 137 -20.93 3.02 -46.76
N ASP A 138 -21.10 1.88 -46.10
CA ASP A 138 -22.06 1.70 -44.99
C ASP A 138 -21.50 2.16 -43.63
N ARG A 139 -20.20 2.47 -43.55
CA ARG A 139 -19.54 2.88 -42.31
C ARG A 139 -18.95 4.26 -42.50
N GLY A 140 -19.46 5.24 -41.78
CA GLY A 140 -18.94 6.60 -41.86
C GLY A 140 -17.49 6.72 -41.37
N GLN A 141 -16.87 7.83 -41.79
CA GLN A 141 -15.48 8.18 -41.51
C GLN A 141 -15.22 8.14 -40.00
N ARG A 142 -14.13 7.48 -39.60
CA ARG A 142 -13.67 7.49 -38.21
C ARG A 142 -12.89 8.77 -37.95
N VAL A 143 -13.17 9.42 -36.83
CA VAL A 143 -12.48 10.61 -36.36
C VAL A 143 -12.07 10.41 -34.91
N TYR A 144 -10.84 10.79 -34.62
CA TYR A 144 -10.28 10.82 -33.27
C TYR A 144 -10.35 12.24 -32.75
N TYR A 145 -10.67 12.43 -31.47
CA TYR A 145 -10.78 13.75 -30.88
C TYR A 145 -10.38 13.73 -29.40
N ALA A 146 -9.76 14.81 -28.97
CA ALA A 146 -9.42 15.05 -27.58
C ALA A 146 -10.59 15.75 -26.88
N SER A 147 -11.34 15.01 -26.07
CA SER A 147 -12.48 15.52 -25.30
C SER A 147 -12.08 15.76 -23.85
N SER A 148 -12.62 16.80 -23.21
CA SER A 148 -12.47 17.01 -21.76
C SER A 148 -13.53 16.21 -21.00
N ALA A 149 -13.09 15.26 -20.17
CA ALA A 149 -13.96 14.57 -19.22
C ALA A 149 -13.87 15.24 -17.84
N PRO A 150 -15.02 15.51 -17.18
CA PRO A 150 -15.02 16.03 -15.81
C PRO A 150 -14.42 15.02 -14.83
N PRO A 151 -13.95 15.48 -13.65
CA PRO A 151 -13.48 14.60 -12.60
C PRO A 151 -14.62 13.66 -12.14
N LYS A 152 -14.35 12.36 -12.08
CA LYS A 152 -15.29 11.32 -11.67
C LYS A 152 -14.62 10.43 -10.64
N PHE A 153 -15.20 10.42 -9.44
CA PHE A 153 -14.76 9.53 -8.37
C PHE A 153 -15.70 8.33 -8.27
N THR A 154 -15.14 7.17 -7.93
CA THR A 154 -15.88 5.93 -7.73
C THR A 154 -15.33 5.15 -6.56
N THR A 155 -16.19 4.35 -5.94
CA THR A 155 -15.83 3.36 -4.92
C THR A 155 -15.93 1.92 -5.46
N ASP A 156 -16.28 1.74 -6.73
CA ASP A 156 -16.53 0.40 -7.27
C ASP A 156 -15.27 -0.47 -7.28
N ASN A 157 -14.10 0.13 -7.47
CA ASN A 157 -12.82 -0.57 -7.32
C ASN A 157 -12.67 -1.24 -5.95
N TYR A 158 -13.16 -0.61 -4.88
CA TYR A 158 -13.12 -1.21 -3.54
C TYR A 158 -14.04 -2.40 -3.43
N LYS A 159 -15.20 -2.39 -4.08
CA LYS A 159 -16.08 -3.57 -4.12
C LYS A 159 -15.38 -4.72 -4.84
N THR A 160 -14.73 -4.44 -5.96
CA THR A 160 -13.94 -5.43 -6.70
C THR A 160 -12.79 -5.96 -5.85
N VAL A 161 -12.02 -5.09 -5.19
CA VAL A 161 -10.87 -5.49 -4.36
C VAL A 161 -11.30 -6.26 -3.11
N LEU A 162 -12.37 -5.87 -2.44
CA LEU A 162 -12.79 -6.50 -1.18
C LEU A 162 -13.58 -7.80 -1.42
N PHE A 163 -14.37 -7.86 -2.49
CA PHE A 163 -15.33 -8.95 -2.71
C PHE A 163 -15.08 -9.78 -3.97
N SER A 164 -14.24 -9.32 -4.89
CA SER A 164 -13.87 -10.05 -6.12
C SER A 164 -12.39 -10.47 -6.09
N GLU A 165 -12.04 -11.49 -6.88
CA GLU A 165 -10.65 -11.94 -7.11
C GLU A 165 -9.86 -12.57 -5.94
N GLY A 166 -10.52 -12.90 -4.82
CA GLY A 166 -9.88 -13.59 -3.69
C GLY A 166 -8.90 -12.72 -2.89
N ILE A 167 -8.85 -11.42 -3.14
CA ILE A 167 -8.06 -10.46 -2.35
C ILE A 167 -8.63 -10.35 -0.93
N GLY A 168 -9.96 -10.30 -0.76
CA GLY A 168 -10.59 -10.33 0.58
C GLY A 168 -10.19 -11.56 1.41
N ARG A 169 -10.08 -12.73 0.77
CA ARG A 169 -9.54 -13.93 1.44
C ARG A 169 -8.06 -13.77 1.82
N SER A 170 -7.27 -13.23 0.89
CA SER A 170 -5.84 -12.97 1.13
C SER A 170 -5.61 -11.96 2.25
N PHE A 171 -6.53 -11.00 2.43
CA PHE A 171 -6.56 -10.07 3.55
C PHE A 171 -6.78 -10.80 4.89
N ILE A 172 -7.78 -11.70 4.96
CA ILE A 172 -8.02 -12.54 6.14
C ILE A 172 -6.83 -13.46 6.42
N ASN A 173 -6.24 -14.08 5.40
CA ASN A 173 -5.04 -14.90 5.55
C ASN A 173 -3.88 -14.08 6.14
N SER A 174 -3.71 -12.83 5.69
CA SER A 174 -2.67 -11.94 6.21
C SER A 174 -2.90 -11.60 7.67
N LEU A 175 -4.14 -11.31 8.09
CA LEU A 175 -4.47 -11.13 9.50
C LEU A 175 -4.24 -12.41 10.32
N THR A 176 -4.61 -13.56 9.76
CA THR A 176 -4.40 -14.89 10.36
C THR A 176 -2.93 -15.20 10.57
N VAL A 177 -2.04 -14.69 9.72
CA VAL A 177 -0.58 -14.77 9.92
C VAL A 177 -0.12 -13.71 10.93
N THR A 178 -0.47 -12.45 10.70
CA THR A 178 0.12 -11.29 11.38
C THR A 178 -0.24 -11.23 12.86
N ILE A 179 -1.51 -11.48 13.21
CA ILE A 179 -1.97 -11.36 14.61
C ILE A 179 -1.27 -12.39 15.51
N PRO A 180 -1.30 -13.71 15.22
CA PRO A 180 -0.58 -14.69 16.04
C PRO A 180 0.93 -14.49 16.01
N ALA A 181 1.51 -14.18 14.86
CA ALA A 181 2.95 -13.89 14.73
C ALA A 181 3.38 -12.61 15.47
N THR A 182 2.43 -11.77 15.89
CA THR A 182 2.69 -10.62 16.76
C THR A 182 2.52 -10.97 18.24
N VAL A 183 1.46 -11.72 18.57
CA VAL A 183 1.11 -12.03 19.96
C VAL A 183 2.01 -13.13 20.56
N ILE A 184 2.26 -14.21 19.82
CA ILE A 184 3.04 -15.36 20.31
C ILE A 184 4.45 -14.93 20.79
N PRO A 185 5.23 -14.15 20.01
CA PRO A 185 6.57 -13.76 20.44
C PRO A 185 6.53 -12.84 21.66
N ILE A 186 5.52 -11.96 21.76
CA ILE A 186 5.35 -11.08 22.93
C ILE A 186 5.16 -11.90 24.20
N LEU A 187 4.27 -12.88 24.15
CA LEU A 187 3.97 -13.73 25.32
C LEU A 187 5.23 -14.45 25.79
N ILE A 188 5.95 -15.10 24.86
CA ILE A 188 7.19 -15.83 25.17
C ILE A 188 8.28 -14.87 25.66
N ALA A 189 8.47 -13.75 24.96
CA ALA A 189 9.52 -12.80 25.26
C ALA A 189 9.29 -12.05 26.56
N ALA A 190 8.04 -11.76 26.95
CA ALA A 190 7.74 -11.11 28.22
C ALA A 190 8.17 -11.97 29.41
N PHE A 191 7.87 -13.28 29.38
CA PHE A 191 8.34 -14.22 30.40
C PHE A 191 9.87 -14.35 30.40
N ALA A 192 10.48 -14.54 29.24
CA ALA A 192 11.93 -14.65 29.12
C ALA A 192 12.64 -13.38 29.59
N ALA A 193 12.13 -12.20 29.24
CA ALA A 193 12.67 -10.91 29.63
C ALA A 193 12.59 -10.68 31.14
N TYR A 194 11.47 -11.04 31.79
CA TYR A 194 11.35 -11.00 33.25
C TYR A 194 12.42 -11.87 33.94
N ALA A 195 12.53 -13.13 33.52
CA ALA A 195 13.51 -14.06 34.07
C ALA A 195 14.95 -13.56 33.86
N LEU A 196 15.27 -13.09 32.66
CA LEU A 196 16.60 -12.58 32.31
C LEU A 196 16.91 -11.19 32.87
N ALA A 197 15.92 -10.45 33.35
CA ALA A 197 16.11 -9.17 34.03
C ALA A 197 16.35 -9.39 35.53
N TRP A 198 15.54 -10.21 36.20
CA TRP A 198 15.49 -10.21 37.67
C TRP A 198 15.74 -11.56 38.34
N MET A 199 15.53 -12.70 37.67
CA MET A 199 15.83 -14.00 38.27
C MET A 199 17.33 -14.30 38.22
N ARG A 200 17.83 -15.03 39.22
CA ARG A 200 19.22 -15.49 39.31
C ARG A 200 19.26 -16.99 39.10
N PHE A 201 19.96 -17.45 38.07
CA PHE A 201 20.11 -18.86 37.76
C PHE A 201 21.41 -19.07 36.95
N PRO A 202 22.02 -20.28 36.99
CA PRO A 202 23.26 -20.55 36.28
C PRO A 202 23.06 -20.46 34.75
N GLY A 203 24.06 -19.95 34.03
CA GLY A 203 24.02 -19.82 32.56
C GLY A 203 23.27 -18.59 32.02
N ARG A 204 22.70 -17.75 32.88
CA ARG A 204 21.98 -16.51 32.49
C ARG A 204 22.79 -15.60 31.54
N ALA A 205 24.07 -15.39 31.81
CA ALA A 205 24.92 -14.53 30.98
C ALA A 205 25.13 -15.12 29.58
N LEU A 206 25.32 -16.43 29.47
CA LEU A 206 25.46 -17.14 28.20
C LEU A 206 24.17 -17.05 27.38
N LEU A 207 23.00 -17.24 28.01
CA LEU A 207 21.71 -17.09 27.32
C LEU A 207 21.53 -15.67 26.75
N ILE A 208 21.88 -14.63 27.52
CA ILE A 208 21.82 -13.24 27.04
C ILE A 208 22.77 -13.05 25.85
N ALA A 209 24.00 -13.55 25.94
CA ALA A 209 24.97 -13.48 24.84
C ALA A 209 24.47 -14.20 23.59
N THR A 210 23.88 -15.39 23.73
CA THR A 210 23.28 -16.13 22.61
C THR A 210 22.12 -15.37 21.97
N ILE A 211 21.20 -14.81 22.78
CA ILE A 211 20.08 -14.00 22.28
C ILE A 211 20.59 -12.80 21.47
N ILE A 212 21.62 -12.11 21.98
CA ILE A 212 22.23 -10.98 21.26
C ILE A 212 22.94 -11.47 19.99
N GLY A 213 23.65 -12.59 20.03
CA GLY A 213 24.29 -13.19 18.87
C GLY A 213 23.30 -13.57 17.77
N LEU A 214 22.09 -14.03 18.13
CA LEU A 214 21.03 -14.35 17.18
C LEU A 214 20.48 -13.13 16.44
N LEU A 215 20.64 -11.91 16.96
CA LEU A 215 20.27 -10.66 16.26
C LEU A 215 21.14 -10.40 15.02
N VAL A 216 22.35 -10.96 14.99
CA VAL A 216 23.32 -10.76 13.89
C VAL A 216 23.02 -11.71 12.73
N VAL A 217 22.24 -12.78 12.96
CA VAL A 217 21.98 -13.80 11.95
C VAL A 217 21.09 -13.22 10.84
N PRO A 218 21.54 -13.21 9.58
CA PRO A 218 20.73 -12.73 8.48
C PRO A 218 19.58 -13.71 8.21
N LEU A 219 18.35 -13.21 8.31
CA LEU A 219 17.13 -13.99 8.12
C LEU A 219 17.16 -14.76 6.80
N GLN A 220 17.55 -14.11 5.70
CA GLN A 220 17.55 -14.68 4.35
C GLN A 220 18.42 -15.94 4.23
N MET A 221 19.57 -15.98 4.90
CA MET A 221 20.48 -17.13 4.86
C MET A 221 19.93 -18.34 5.61
N SER A 222 19.05 -18.11 6.58
CA SER A 222 18.49 -19.15 7.44
C SER A 222 17.21 -19.80 6.87
N LEU A 223 16.57 -19.19 5.88
CA LEU A 223 15.27 -19.65 5.34
C LEU A 223 15.34 -21.06 4.77
N ILE A 224 16.31 -21.35 3.91
CA ILE A 224 16.44 -22.67 3.26
C ILE A 224 16.74 -23.77 4.29
N PRO A 225 17.74 -23.61 5.20
CA PRO A 225 17.96 -24.58 6.27
C PRO A 225 16.73 -24.82 7.14
N LEU A 226 16.02 -23.78 7.55
CA LEU A 226 14.82 -23.91 8.38
C LEU A 226 13.68 -24.60 7.64
N LEU A 227 13.48 -24.30 6.35
CA LEU A 227 12.47 -24.99 5.54
C LEU A 227 12.78 -26.49 5.44
N LYS A 228 14.05 -26.88 5.31
CA LYS A 228 14.45 -28.31 5.32
C LYS A 228 14.08 -28.98 6.64
N ILE A 229 14.33 -28.32 7.77
CA ILE A 229 13.95 -28.83 9.10
C ILE A 229 12.43 -28.97 9.19
N TYR A 230 11.67 -27.96 8.74
CA TYR A 230 10.21 -27.98 8.77
C TYR A 230 9.63 -29.09 7.90
N ASN A 231 10.22 -29.33 6.73
CA ASN A 231 9.84 -30.46 5.89
C ASN A 231 10.11 -31.80 6.57
N GLY A 232 11.25 -31.95 7.25
CA GLY A 232 11.54 -33.14 8.04
C GLY A 232 10.52 -33.38 9.17
N VAL A 233 10.16 -32.32 9.90
CA VAL A 233 9.13 -32.37 10.95
C VAL A 233 7.75 -32.72 10.36
N GLY A 234 7.37 -32.09 9.24
CA GLY A 234 6.12 -32.38 8.54
C GLY A 234 6.03 -33.83 8.10
N ILE A 235 7.10 -34.37 7.51
CA ILE A 235 7.19 -35.79 7.12
C ILE A 235 7.06 -36.70 8.35
N PHE A 236 7.74 -36.38 9.45
CA PHE A 236 7.71 -37.19 10.67
C PHE A 236 6.30 -37.26 11.31
N PHE A 237 5.59 -36.14 11.37
CA PHE A 237 4.23 -36.09 11.94
C PHE A 237 3.13 -36.38 10.92
N GLY A 238 3.45 -36.58 9.63
CA GLY A 238 2.47 -36.78 8.57
C GLY A 238 1.61 -35.54 8.26
N VAL A 239 2.14 -34.33 8.52
CA VAL A 239 1.44 -33.05 8.34
C VAL A 239 2.15 -32.21 7.26
N PRO A 240 1.43 -31.43 6.45
CA PRO A 240 2.07 -30.50 5.51
C PRO A 240 3.01 -29.52 6.22
N SER A 241 4.17 -29.26 5.62
CA SER A 241 5.17 -28.34 6.19
C SER A 241 4.80 -26.87 6.00
N LYS A 242 4.04 -26.57 4.93
CA LYS A 242 3.57 -25.21 4.62
C LYS A 242 2.18 -25.00 5.21
N THR A 243 2.13 -24.41 6.40
CA THR A 243 0.90 -24.19 7.17
C THR A 243 0.98 -22.88 7.94
N TYR A 244 -0.18 -22.42 8.44
CA TYR A 244 -0.24 -21.29 9.36
C TYR A 244 0.66 -21.47 10.59
N LEU A 245 0.69 -22.68 11.16
CA LEU A 245 1.58 -22.98 12.28
C LEU A 245 3.05 -22.78 11.89
N GLY A 246 3.43 -23.23 10.70
CA GLY A 246 4.80 -23.09 10.22
C GLY A 246 5.23 -21.61 10.13
N ILE A 247 4.42 -20.77 9.48
CA ILE A 247 4.74 -19.35 9.37
C ILE A 247 4.68 -18.59 10.70
N TRP A 248 3.79 -18.97 11.63
CA TRP A 248 3.76 -18.39 12.98
C TRP A 248 5.04 -18.69 13.75
N LEU A 249 5.50 -19.94 13.72
CA LEU A 249 6.73 -20.37 14.38
C LEU A 249 7.96 -19.73 13.74
N ALA A 250 7.99 -19.59 12.41
CA ALA A 250 9.08 -18.91 11.70
C ALA A 250 9.21 -17.44 12.14
N HIS A 251 8.12 -16.67 12.05
CA HIS A 251 8.14 -15.26 12.50
C HIS A 251 8.41 -15.13 14.00
N THR A 252 7.98 -16.10 14.80
CA THR A 252 8.30 -16.14 16.22
C THR A 252 9.78 -16.36 16.47
N GLY A 253 10.39 -17.37 15.84
CA GLY A 253 11.81 -17.64 15.98
C GLY A 253 12.69 -16.45 15.60
N PHE A 254 12.35 -15.75 14.52
CA PHE A 254 13.08 -14.56 14.07
C PHE A 254 12.81 -13.31 14.91
N GLY A 255 11.57 -13.10 15.37
CA GLY A 255 11.21 -11.93 16.18
C GLY A 255 11.68 -12.03 17.64
N LEU A 256 11.81 -13.25 18.18
CA LEU A 256 12.10 -13.50 19.59
C LEU A 256 13.39 -12.85 20.11
N PRO A 257 14.55 -12.93 19.42
CA PRO A 257 15.77 -12.31 19.91
C PRO A 257 15.61 -10.81 20.15
N PHE A 258 14.97 -10.09 19.22
CA PHE A 258 14.73 -8.66 19.34
C PHE A 258 13.69 -8.36 20.42
N ALA A 259 12.62 -9.15 20.49
CA ALA A 259 11.60 -9.05 21.53
C ALA A 259 12.20 -9.17 22.94
N ILE A 260 12.98 -10.23 23.17
CA ILE A 260 13.59 -10.49 24.48
C ILE A 260 14.59 -9.40 24.83
N TYR A 261 15.45 -9.00 23.88
CA TYR A 261 16.43 -7.94 24.11
C TYR A 261 15.76 -6.62 24.51
N LEU A 262 14.77 -6.17 23.74
CA LEU A 262 14.06 -4.92 23.97
C LEU A 262 13.28 -4.94 25.29
N LEU A 263 12.47 -5.97 25.52
CA LEU A 263 11.65 -6.10 26.72
C LEU A 263 12.52 -6.24 27.98
N ARG A 264 13.62 -7.02 27.91
CA ARG A 264 14.56 -7.15 29.04
C ARG A 264 15.19 -5.81 29.37
N SER A 265 15.62 -5.05 28.36
CA SER A 265 16.24 -3.73 28.56
C SER A 265 15.30 -2.79 29.32
N TYR A 266 14.02 -2.77 28.94
CA TYR A 266 13.00 -1.95 29.60
C TYR A 266 12.67 -2.46 31.01
N ILE A 267 12.37 -3.76 31.16
CA ILE A 267 12.00 -4.37 32.44
C ILE A 267 13.12 -4.21 33.47
N ALA A 268 14.39 -4.37 33.06
CA ALA A 268 15.53 -4.15 33.95
C ALA A 268 15.63 -2.71 34.50
N GLY A 269 14.99 -1.74 33.83
CA GLY A 269 14.93 -0.34 34.23
C GLY A 269 13.78 0.03 35.17
N LEU A 270 12.81 -0.85 35.42
CA LEU A 270 11.71 -0.58 36.34
C LEU A 270 12.21 -0.44 37.80
N PRO A 271 11.54 0.34 38.66
CA PRO A 271 11.94 0.55 40.05
C PRO A 271 11.97 -0.79 40.82
N ARG A 272 13.15 -1.17 41.33
CA ARG A 272 13.33 -2.44 42.03
C ARG A 272 12.58 -2.50 43.36
N GLU A 273 12.48 -1.37 44.04
CA GLU A 273 11.83 -1.21 45.34
C GLU A 273 10.39 -1.74 45.33
N ILE A 274 9.61 -1.46 44.28
CA ILE A 274 8.23 -1.94 44.13
C ILE A 274 8.17 -3.48 44.15
N MET A 275 9.16 -4.12 43.53
CA MET A 275 9.21 -5.58 43.40
C MET A 275 9.74 -6.23 44.68
N GLU A 276 10.67 -5.56 45.37
CA GLU A 276 11.20 -6.01 46.66
C GLU A 276 10.11 -5.92 47.74
N SER A 277 9.33 -4.82 47.78
CA SER A 277 8.16 -4.71 48.66
C SER A 277 7.13 -5.81 48.39
N ALA A 278 6.78 -6.06 47.13
CA ALA A 278 5.84 -7.14 46.79
C ALA A 278 6.35 -8.53 47.23
N ARG A 279 7.67 -8.80 47.15
CA ARG A 279 8.27 -10.05 47.67
C ARG A 279 8.19 -10.12 49.19
N ILE A 280 8.39 -8.99 49.89
CA ILE A 280 8.24 -8.90 51.36
C ILE A 280 6.79 -9.20 51.76
N ASP A 281 5.82 -8.75 50.96
CA ASP A 281 4.39 -9.02 51.13
C ASP A 281 4.00 -10.47 50.73
N GLY A 282 4.97 -11.32 50.37
CA GLY A 282 4.75 -12.73 50.05
C GLY A 282 4.29 -13.02 48.62
N ALA A 283 4.29 -12.04 47.72
CA ALA A 283 3.90 -12.25 46.33
C ALA A 283 4.90 -13.15 45.59
N SER A 284 4.38 -14.13 44.85
CA SER A 284 5.19 -15.01 44.00
C SER A 284 5.75 -14.27 42.78
N ASP A 285 6.83 -14.77 42.16
CA ASP A 285 7.39 -14.20 40.93
C ASP A 285 6.35 -14.12 39.80
N PHE A 286 5.42 -15.09 39.72
CA PHE A 286 4.33 -15.07 38.73
C PHE A 286 3.32 -13.95 39.01
N GLU A 287 2.94 -13.75 40.27
CA GLU A 287 2.03 -12.66 40.64
C GLU A 287 2.66 -11.29 40.41
N ILE A 288 3.92 -11.14 40.80
CA ILE A 288 4.75 -9.97 40.51
C ILE A 288 4.75 -9.68 39.01
N PHE A 289 5.02 -10.71 38.19
CA PHE A 289 5.07 -10.57 36.75
C PHE A 289 3.72 -10.09 36.17
N VAL A 290 2.63 -10.78 36.48
CA VAL A 290 1.31 -10.49 35.90
C VAL A 290 0.70 -9.19 36.44
N LYS A 291 0.78 -8.95 37.76
CA LYS A 291 0.09 -7.83 38.43
C LYS A 291 0.87 -6.52 38.40
N ILE A 292 2.20 -6.57 38.29
CA ILE A 292 3.05 -5.37 38.39
C ILE A 292 3.87 -5.17 37.12
N VAL A 293 4.69 -6.14 36.71
CA VAL A 293 5.65 -5.96 35.61
C VAL A 293 4.95 -5.79 34.27
N LEU A 294 4.00 -6.66 33.97
CA LEU A 294 3.30 -6.66 32.69
C LEU A 294 2.54 -5.35 32.44
N PRO A 295 1.74 -4.80 33.39
CA PRO A 295 1.12 -3.49 33.26
C PRO A 295 2.13 -2.34 33.10
N LEU A 296 3.21 -2.32 33.87
CA LEU A 296 4.26 -1.29 33.76
C LEU A 296 5.04 -1.37 32.43
N SER A 297 5.08 -2.57 31.84
CA SER A 297 5.73 -2.84 30.56
C SER A 297 4.82 -2.65 29.37
N PHE A 298 3.54 -2.28 29.57
CA PHE A 298 2.61 -2.06 28.47
C PHE A 298 3.13 -1.11 27.38
N PRO A 299 3.83 0.01 27.68
CA PRO A 299 4.39 0.89 26.65
C PRO A 299 5.41 0.19 25.73
N VAL A 300 6.32 -0.63 26.29
CA VAL A 300 7.33 -1.34 25.49
C VAL A 300 6.72 -2.53 24.75
N LEU A 301 5.73 -3.22 25.34
CA LEU A 301 4.98 -4.29 24.69
C LEU A 301 4.22 -3.76 23.46
N ALA A 302 3.54 -2.62 23.61
CA ALA A 302 2.88 -1.95 22.49
C ALA A 302 3.88 -1.51 21.41
N SER A 303 5.06 -1.01 21.82
CA SER A 303 6.11 -0.63 20.88
C SER A 303 6.61 -1.82 20.05
N PHE A 304 6.92 -2.94 20.71
CA PHE A 304 7.30 -4.17 20.01
C PHE A 304 6.16 -4.71 19.14
N ALA A 305 4.92 -4.67 19.62
CA ALA A 305 3.76 -5.11 18.86
C ALA A 305 3.61 -4.35 17.54
N ILE A 306 3.82 -3.03 17.54
CA ILE A 306 3.82 -2.21 16.32
C ILE A 306 4.92 -2.71 15.37
N PHE A 307 6.16 -2.83 15.83
CA PHE A 307 7.26 -3.27 14.96
C PHE A 307 7.04 -4.66 14.38
N GLN A 308 6.66 -5.63 15.22
CA GLN A 308 6.41 -7.00 14.81
C GLN A 308 5.23 -7.10 13.85
N PHE A 309 4.12 -6.40 14.15
CA PHE A 309 2.95 -6.36 13.27
C PHE A 309 3.30 -5.77 11.91
N LEU A 310 3.98 -4.62 11.88
CA LEU A 310 4.38 -3.97 10.63
C LEU A 310 5.35 -4.83 9.83
N TRP A 311 6.29 -5.51 10.49
CA TRP A 311 7.20 -6.42 9.82
C TRP A 311 6.44 -7.59 9.17
N VAL A 312 5.62 -8.31 9.94
CA VAL A 312 4.91 -9.50 9.44
C VAL A 312 3.85 -9.13 8.39
N TRP A 313 3.13 -8.02 8.57
CA TRP A 313 2.11 -7.56 7.62
C TRP A 313 2.68 -7.26 6.23
N ASN A 314 3.91 -6.73 6.19
CA ASN A 314 4.59 -6.39 4.94
C ASN A 314 5.49 -7.52 4.42
N ASP A 315 5.65 -8.62 5.17
CA ASP A 315 6.55 -9.70 4.78
C ASP A 315 5.99 -10.48 3.58
N LEU A 316 6.79 -10.52 2.52
CA LEU A 316 6.53 -11.33 1.35
C LEU A 316 7.34 -12.63 1.40
N LEU A 317 8.60 -12.55 1.83
CA LEU A 317 9.58 -13.61 1.63
C LEU A 317 9.32 -14.83 2.53
N VAL A 318 9.15 -14.61 3.84
CA VAL A 318 8.84 -15.68 4.80
C VAL A 318 7.47 -16.29 4.45
N ALA A 319 6.51 -15.46 4.05
CA ALA A 319 5.21 -15.94 3.59
C ALA A 319 5.29 -16.89 2.38
N MET A 320 6.04 -16.52 1.34
CA MET A 320 6.26 -17.37 0.16
C MET A 320 6.95 -18.69 0.50
N VAL A 321 7.90 -18.67 1.44
CA VAL A 321 8.69 -19.84 1.84
C VAL A 321 7.87 -20.80 2.70
N PHE A 322 7.17 -20.30 3.73
CA PHE A 322 6.55 -21.12 4.78
C PHE A 322 5.05 -21.32 4.67
N LEU A 323 4.35 -20.52 3.85
CA LEU A 323 2.91 -20.68 3.59
C LEU A 323 2.64 -20.97 2.12
N GLY A 324 3.40 -20.36 1.22
CA GLY A 324 3.33 -20.57 -0.23
C GLY A 324 2.75 -19.38 -0.99
N THR A 325 2.73 -19.51 -2.32
CA THR A 325 2.32 -18.47 -3.28
C THR A 325 1.02 -18.79 -4.00
N GLU A 326 0.43 -19.95 -3.72
CA GLU A 326 -0.70 -20.48 -4.50
C GLU A 326 -1.81 -20.99 -3.58
N GLY A 327 -3.01 -21.09 -4.15
CA GLY A 327 -4.18 -21.60 -3.48
C GLY A 327 -4.75 -20.67 -2.41
N ASP A 328 -5.36 -21.31 -1.43
CA ASP A 328 -6.34 -20.74 -0.51
C ASP A 328 -5.75 -19.97 0.67
N GLN A 329 -4.44 -20.09 0.88
CA GLN A 329 -3.69 -19.51 2.00
C GLN A 329 -2.73 -18.39 1.58
N ILE A 330 -2.82 -17.91 0.34
CA ILE A 330 -1.99 -16.81 -0.13
C ILE A 330 -2.23 -15.54 0.72
N VAL A 331 -1.15 -14.88 1.14
CA VAL A 331 -1.22 -13.59 1.84
C VAL A 331 -1.40 -12.44 0.85
N LEU A 332 -1.86 -11.30 1.35
CA LEU A 332 -2.19 -10.11 0.57
C LEU A 332 -0.96 -9.61 -0.20
N THR A 333 0.20 -9.48 0.45
CA THR A 333 1.45 -9.05 -0.19
C THR A 333 1.82 -9.92 -1.40
N ALA A 334 1.69 -11.25 -1.27
CA ALA A 334 1.95 -12.20 -2.36
C ALA A 334 0.89 -12.11 -3.47
N LYS A 335 -0.38 -11.97 -3.11
CA LYS A 335 -1.47 -11.80 -4.07
C LYS A 335 -1.30 -10.52 -4.91
N LEU A 336 -0.93 -9.41 -4.28
CA LEU A 336 -0.67 -8.14 -4.98
C LEU A 336 0.55 -8.22 -5.89
N ASN A 337 1.60 -8.91 -5.46
CA ASN A 337 2.77 -9.17 -6.30
C ASN A 337 2.40 -9.97 -7.56
N ALA A 338 1.51 -10.96 -7.44
CA ALA A 338 1.00 -11.72 -8.59
C ALA A 338 0.12 -10.88 -9.54
N LEU A 339 -0.65 -9.92 -9.01
CA LEU A 339 -1.45 -8.99 -9.83
C LEU A 339 -0.58 -8.04 -10.64
N LEU A 340 0.52 -7.53 -10.06
CA LEU A 340 1.51 -6.72 -10.76
C LEU A 340 2.11 -7.44 -11.98
N GLY A 341 2.33 -8.76 -11.88
CA GLY A 341 2.93 -9.56 -12.96
C GLY A 341 1.95 -10.06 -14.02
N SER A 342 0.65 -10.14 -13.72
CA SER A 342 -0.34 -10.80 -14.59
C SER A 342 -1.24 -9.84 -15.38
N ARG A 343 -1.27 -8.54 -15.06
CA ARG A 343 -2.15 -7.58 -15.74
C ARG A 343 -1.51 -6.21 -15.89
N GLY A 344 -1.10 -5.87 -17.11
CA GLY A 344 -0.71 -4.50 -17.47
C GLY A 344 -1.89 -3.53 -17.66
N GLY A 345 -3.12 -3.91 -17.26
CA GLY A 345 -4.35 -3.25 -17.70
C GLY A 345 -5.31 -2.74 -16.62
N ASP A 346 -5.14 -3.09 -15.34
CA ASP A 346 -6.09 -2.77 -14.25
C ASP A 346 -5.43 -1.94 -13.14
N TRP A 347 -4.86 -0.78 -13.52
CA TRP A 347 -4.16 0.12 -12.62
C TRP A 347 -5.04 0.62 -11.46
N GLU A 348 -6.34 0.78 -11.71
CA GLU A 348 -7.36 1.14 -10.72
C GLU A 348 -7.54 0.10 -9.62
N ILE A 349 -7.39 -1.19 -9.95
CA ILE A 349 -7.46 -2.28 -8.98
C ILE A 349 -6.17 -2.34 -8.18
N LEU A 350 -5.03 -2.11 -8.84
CA LEU A 350 -3.73 -2.10 -8.19
C LEU A 350 -3.60 -0.96 -7.17
N THR A 351 -3.92 0.28 -7.54
CA THR A 351 -3.84 1.44 -6.63
C THR A 351 -4.80 1.29 -5.46
N THR A 352 -6.01 0.79 -5.71
CA THR A 352 -7.00 0.49 -4.66
C THR A 352 -6.49 -0.58 -3.70
N SER A 353 -5.90 -1.65 -4.22
CA SER A 353 -5.35 -2.73 -3.40
C SER A 353 -4.13 -2.28 -2.58
N ALA A 354 -3.26 -1.45 -3.16
CA ALA A 354 -2.14 -0.84 -2.46
C ALA A 354 -2.64 0.05 -1.30
N PHE A 355 -3.68 0.86 -1.54
CA PHE A 355 -4.29 1.68 -0.49
C PHE A 355 -4.87 0.83 0.65
N VAL A 356 -5.65 -0.21 0.34
CA VAL A 356 -6.21 -1.14 1.34
C VAL A 356 -5.12 -1.84 2.15
N THR A 357 -3.95 -2.08 1.55
CA THR A 357 -2.82 -2.70 2.26
C THR A 357 -2.14 -1.73 3.22
N ILE A 358 -2.02 -0.44 2.85
CA ILE A 358 -1.36 0.59 3.66
C ILE A 358 -2.25 1.11 4.80
N ILE A 359 -3.57 1.15 4.61
CA ILE A 359 -4.49 1.68 5.63
C ILE A 359 -4.47 0.87 6.94
N VAL A 360 -4.24 -0.46 6.86
CA VAL A 360 -4.19 -1.33 8.06
C VAL A 360 -3.01 -1.00 8.97
N PRO A 361 -1.75 -1.00 8.49
CA PRO A 361 -0.60 -0.46 9.20
C PRO A 361 -0.84 0.92 9.84
N LEU A 362 -1.46 1.84 9.09
CA LEU A 362 -1.75 3.18 9.61
C LEU A 362 -2.73 3.14 10.77
N ILE A 363 -3.82 2.38 10.66
CA ILE A 363 -4.80 2.21 11.76
C ILE A 363 -4.11 1.63 13.00
N VAL A 364 -3.30 0.57 12.84
CA VAL A 364 -2.58 -0.05 13.96
C VAL A 364 -1.60 0.94 14.60
N PHE A 365 -0.81 1.63 13.78
CA PHE A 365 0.14 2.64 14.27
C PHE A 365 -0.59 3.76 15.01
N PHE A 366 -1.60 4.41 14.42
CA PHE A 366 -2.31 5.52 15.06
C PHE A 366 -3.08 5.10 16.31
N SER A 367 -3.54 3.84 16.38
CA SER A 367 -4.18 3.29 17.58
C SER A 367 -3.19 3.06 18.72
N LEU A 368 -1.94 2.70 18.41
CA LEU A 368 -0.93 2.32 19.39
C LEU A 368 0.17 3.39 19.64
N GLN A 369 0.27 4.42 18.79
CA GLN A 369 1.34 5.44 18.82
C GLN A 369 1.47 6.15 20.19
N ARG A 370 0.35 6.32 20.91
CA ARG A 370 0.35 6.97 22.23
C ARG A 370 1.20 6.22 23.25
N TYR A 371 1.32 4.90 23.09
CA TYR A 371 2.15 4.05 23.94
C TYR A 371 3.61 4.05 23.48
N PHE A 372 3.84 4.12 22.17
CA PHE A 372 5.17 4.22 21.56
C PHE A 372 5.92 5.48 22.02
N VAL A 373 5.25 6.64 22.02
CA VAL A 373 5.85 7.92 22.46
C VAL A 373 6.26 7.85 23.95
N ARG A 374 5.43 7.22 24.79
CA ARG A 374 5.75 7.03 26.23
C ARG A 374 6.93 6.08 26.44
N GLY A 375 7.03 5.02 25.64
CA GLY A 375 8.12 4.03 25.71
C GLY A 375 9.49 4.61 25.34
N LEU A 376 9.57 5.42 24.27
CA LEU A 376 10.81 6.07 23.85
C LEU A 376 11.32 7.12 24.85
N LEU A 377 10.40 7.89 25.45
CA LEU A 377 10.77 8.94 26.40
C LEU A 377 11.30 8.35 27.72
N ALA A 378 10.75 7.24 28.20
CA ALA A 378 11.20 6.58 29.43
C ALA A 378 12.65 6.04 29.37
N GLY A 379 13.12 5.63 28.18
CA GLY A 379 14.49 5.16 27.98
C GLY A 379 15.54 6.26 27.83
N SER A 380 15.13 7.48 27.43
CA SER A 380 16.03 8.60 27.10
C SER A 380 16.42 9.46 28.31
N VAL A 381 15.64 9.44 29.40
CA VAL A 381 15.86 10.31 30.57
C VAL A 381 17.06 9.91 31.46
N LYS A 382 17.82 8.87 31.11
CA LYS A 382 18.98 8.40 31.91
C LYS A 382 20.36 8.74 31.35
N GLY A 383 20.44 9.66 30.38
CA GLY A 383 21.71 10.09 29.76
C GLY A 383 22.02 11.59 29.84
N GLY A 384 21.36 12.36 30.70
CA GLY A 384 21.57 13.81 30.87
C GLY A 384 22.10 14.17 32.24
#